data_AF-A0A2T4X7T6-F1
#
_entry.id   AF-A0A2T4X7T6-F1
#
_cell.length_a   1.000
_cell.length_b   1.000
_cell.length_c   1.000
_cell.angle_alpha   90.00
_cell.angle_beta   90.00
_cell.angle_gamma   90.00
#
_symmetry.space_group_name_H-M   'P 1'
#
loop_
_entity.id
_entity.type
_entity.pdbx_description
1 polymer ?
#
loop_
_entity_poly.entity_id
_entity_poly.type
_entity_poly.pdbx_seq_one_letter_code
_entity_poly.pdbx_strand_id
1 'polypeptide(L)'
;MAKKEPFFTEPTLAMQIQASLQELLKKQTDVLLQKGEDHPGAVRSLQGLLHGLGYSNELKWEAYRADGDYGGGTTTALQAFQRANGLPGDGTQLDPLTLQKLLDRYALLPLLREVKKARESNQLAALFAGPAGANKAAQLQKAAGISFAASVPTTSETDQALAALEPGYGKDWQTSNLEDDSTPDLTVETQSNRYIVGDAWVRVKFNRKDKGVWTIGSDTPLAFIQANTEKLMASGLTESDIRVITPVSANEGNLNAINSWDNCYLTFGMFQWTLGVGSGKGELPALLLRIKNDEPEAFQQYFGQYGIDLVDTNKTTGYLSLNGEKISSSAAKEKFRKGPEWAFRFWRAGLDDRVKFVQIAHALDRINSFWHSDDYRPLNKFYISDLVTSEYGICLLLDHHVNRPGHLASYAIGKKDIIGQALKQAGLANTSPASWGTTEENQLLAAYLPLRAASSMTHGRERAAKIKNYLDKGRLSGERFSYQPAPAAVQSRSLDAPAEAGYGPINFSEYTRRKRVRD
;
A
#
# COMPACT_ATOMS: atom_id res chain seq x y z
N MET A 1 -28.54 -6.55 -7.90
CA MET A 1 -27.20 -6.79 -7.32
C MET A 1 -27.05 -5.84 -6.15
N ALA A 2 -26.95 -6.34 -4.92
CA ALA A 2 -26.64 -5.48 -3.78
C ALA A 2 -25.24 -4.91 -4.01
N LYS A 3 -25.11 -3.58 -4.08
CA LYS A 3 -23.80 -2.93 -4.06
C LYS A 3 -23.11 -3.37 -2.78
N LYS A 4 -21.98 -4.07 -2.89
CA LYS A 4 -21.06 -4.23 -1.77
C LYS A 4 -20.71 -2.81 -1.32
N GLU A 5 -20.90 -2.49 -0.05
CA GLU A 5 -20.37 -1.22 0.47
C GLU A 5 -18.86 -1.22 0.26
N PRO A 6 -18.27 -0.09 -0.20
CA PRO A 6 -16.82 0.03 -0.28
C PRO A 6 -16.23 -0.25 1.10
N PHE A 7 -15.09 -0.95 1.14
CA PHE A 7 -14.43 -1.31 2.41
C PHE A 7 -14.03 -0.07 3.23
N PHE A 8 -13.92 1.08 2.57
CA PHE A 8 -13.66 2.39 3.18
C PHE A 8 -14.68 3.41 2.64
N THR A 9 -15.28 4.22 3.52
CA THR A 9 -15.86 5.52 3.10
C THR A 9 -14.72 6.40 2.60
N GLU A 10 -14.84 7.06 1.44
CA GLU A 10 -13.76 7.86 0.84
C GLU A 10 -13.10 8.79 1.86
N PRO A 11 -11.88 8.47 2.33
CA PRO A 11 -11.12 9.42 3.10
C PRO A 11 -10.53 10.42 2.11
N THR A 12 -10.78 11.71 2.32
CA THR A 12 -10.14 12.77 1.54
C THR A 12 -8.61 12.62 1.62
N LEU A 13 -7.88 13.22 0.68
CA LEU A 13 -6.40 13.21 0.72
C LEU A 13 -5.87 13.73 2.06
N ALA A 14 -6.53 14.73 2.66
CA ALA A 14 -6.20 15.21 3.99
C ALA A 14 -6.39 14.14 5.07
N MET A 15 -7.50 13.39 5.04
CA MET A 15 -7.76 12.31 5.99
C MET A 15 -6.70 11.20 5.88
N GLN A 16 -6.28 10.84 4.65
CA GLN A 16 -5.23 9.83 4.43
C GLN A 16 -3.88 10.29 4.98
N ILE A 17 -3.52 11.55 4.75
CA ILE A 17 -2.29 12.18 5.27
C ILE A 17 -2.31 12.20 6.80
N GLN A 18 -3.41 12.65 7.41
CA GLN A 18 -3.57 12.67 8.87
C GLN A 18 -3.48 11.27 9.47
N ALA A 19 -4.19 10.29 8.91
CA ALA A 19 -4.16 8.92 9.39
C ALA A 19 -2.75 8.33 9.33
N SER A 20 -2.03 8.54 8.22
CA SER A 20 -0.64 8.09 8.05
C SER A 20 0.29 8.66 9.12
N LEU A 21 0.12 9.94 9.47
CA LEU A 21 0.92 10.56 10.53
C LEU A 21 0.48 10.13 11.93
N GLN A 22 -0.82 9.95 12.19
CA GLN A 22 -1.31 9.42 13.47
C GLN A 22 -0.75 8.04 13.79
N GLU A 23 -0.53 7.18 12.78
CA GLU A 23 0.14 5.89 12.99
C GLU A 23 1.59 6.06 13.48
N LEU A 24 2.29 7.15 13.12
CA LEU A 24 3.62 7.42 13.67
C LEU A 24 3.58 7.67 15.17
N LEU A 25 2.53 8.33 15.70
CA LEU A 25 2.40 8.58 17.15
C LEU A 25 2.25 7.28 17.95
N LYS A 26 1.81 6.18 17.34
CA LYS A 26 1.75 4.88 18.02
C LYS A 26 3.13 4.26 18.23
N LYS A 27 4.16 4.74 17.53
CA LYS A 27 5.53 4.29 17.72
C LYS A 27 6.05 4.82 19.06
N GLN A 28 6.47 3.93 19.94
CA GLN A 28 7.08 4.27 21.23
C GLN A 28 8.55 4.69 21.04
N THR A 29 8.78 5.84 20.40
CA THR A 29 10.11 6.40 20.10
C THR A 29 10.10 7.92 20.25
N ASP A 30 11.23 8.49 20.66
CA ASP A 30 11.41 9.94 20.83
C ASP A 30 11.58 10.67 19.49
N VAL A 31 11.98 9.96 18.44
CA VAL A 31 12.15 10.49 17.07
C VAL A 31 11.30 9.67 16.11
N LEU A 32 10.36 10.35 15.42
CA LEU A 32 9.42 9.73 14.48
C LEU A 32 9.92 9.78 13.03
N LEU A 33 10.56 10.89 12.65
CA LEU A 33 11.25 11.10 11.38
C LEU A 33 12.47 11.99 11.62
N GLN A 34 13.56 11.79 10.89
CA GLN A 34 14.69 12.72 10.89
C GLN A 34 15.24 13.00 9.50
N LYS A 35 15.93 14.14 9.38
CA LYS A 35 16.62 14.56 8.17
C LYS A 35 17.59 13.47 7.68
N GLY A 36 17.48 13.13 6.40
CA GLY A 36 18.33 12.12 5.77
C GLY A 36 17.85 10.66 5.95
N GLU A 37 16.79 10.41 6.72
CA GLU A 37 16.13 9.11 6.71
C GLU A 37 15.35 8.88 5.41
N ASP A 38 15.34 7.61 4.98
CA ASP A 38 14.62 7.15 3.79
C ASP A 38 13.20 6.69 4.17
N HIS A 39 12.35 7.66 4.53
CA HIS A 39 10.92 7.46 4.80
C HIS A 39 10.01 8.34 3.93
N PRO A 40 10.16 8.31 2.60
CA PRO A 40 9.54 9.25 1.66
C PRO A 40 8.01 9.29 1.71
N GLY A 41 7.32 8.19 2.02
CA GLY A 41 5.87 8.20 2.23
C GLY A 41 5.45 9.09 3.41
N ALA A 42 6.03 8.86 4.59
CA ALA A 42 5.76 9.65 5.79
C ALA A 42 6.24 11.10 5.66
N VAL A 43 7.36 11.32 4.97
CA VAL A 43 7.88 12.67 4.67
C VAL A 43 6.92 13.44 3.77
N ARG A 44 6.33 12.81 2.74
CA ARG A 44 5.30 13.49 1.92
C ARG A 44 4.08 13.89 2.73
N SER A 45 3.64 13.04 3.66
CA SER A 45 2.55 13.38 4.58
C SER A 45 2.89 14.58 5.46
N LEU A 46 4.11 14.63 6.01
CA LEU A 46 4.61 15.78 6.78
C LEU A 46 4.69 17.05 5.91
N GLN A 47 5.28 16.97 4.73
CA GLN A 47 5.40 18.08 3.77
C GLN A 47 4.01 18.62 3.38
N GLY A 48 3.05 17.74 3.09
CA GLY A 48 1.68 18.11 2.78
C GLY A 48 1.01 18.84 3.95
N LEU A 49 1.13 18.33 5.17
CA LEU A 49 0.54 18.96 6.35
C LEU A 49 1.16 20.33 6.64
N LEU A 50 2.47 20.48 6.51
CA LEU A 50 3.16 21.77 6.61
C LEU A 50 2.69 22.75 5.52
N HIS A 51 2.49 22.31 4.29
CA HIS A 51 1.91 23.12 3.21
C HIS A 51 0.50 23.60 3.56
N GLY A 52 -0.38 22.68 3.98
CA GLY A 52 -1.75 23.02 4.40
C GLY A 52 -1.78 24.02 5.55
N LEU A 53 -0.78 24.00 6.44
CA LEU A 53 -0.63 24.96 7.54
C LEU A 53 0.01 26.30 7.14
N GLY A 54 0.37 26.49 5.86
CA GLY A 54 0.90 27.74 5.32
C GLY A 54 2.42 27.89 5.38
N TYR A 55 3.17 26.78 5.42
CA TYR A 55 4.64 26.80 5.37
C TYR A 55 5.18 26.54 3.95
N SER A 56 4.45 26.98 2.91
CA SER A 56 4.78 26.68 1.52
C SER A 56 6.10 27.31 1.07
N ASN A 57 6.39 28.52 1.55
CA ASN A 57 7.62 29.23 1.21
C ASN A 57 8.84 28.51 1.77
N GLU A 58 8.77 28.08 3.02
CA GLU A 58 9.81 27.33 3.72
C GLU A 58 10.06 25.97 3.06
N LEU A 59 8.98 25.29 2.67
CA LEU A 59 9.04 24.05 1.88
C LEU A 59 9.58 24.25 0.47
N LYS A 60 9.57 25.48 -0.04
CA LYS A 60 9.77 25.78 -1.47
C LYS A 60 8.79 24.97 -2.32
N TRP A 61 7.52 24.97 -1.90
CA TRP A 61 6.45 24.13 -2.47
C TRP A 61 6.35 24.29 -3.98
N GLU A 62 6.48 25.53 -4.50
CA GLU A 62 6.42 25.80 -5.94
C GLU A 62 7.47 25.05 -6.77
N ALA A 63 8.63 24.74 -6.18
CA ALA A 63 9.67 23.99 -6.87
C ALA A 63 9.58 22.49 -6.61
N TYR A 64 9.29 22.06 -5.38
CA TYR A 64 9.48 20.66 -4.98
C TYR A 64 8.18 19.89 -4.73
N ARG A 65 7.07 20.56 -4.42
CA ARG A 65 5.84 19.92 -3.92
C ARG A 65 6.17 18.95 -2.77
N ALA A 66 5.38 17.91 -2.56
CA ALA A 66 5.77 16.80 -1.68
C ALA A 66 6.65 15.80 -2.46
N ASP A 67 7.97 15.95 -2.41
CA ASP A 67 8.92 15.05 -3.08
C ASP A 67 9.28 13.80 -2.23
N GLY A 68 9.02 13.86 -0.91
CA GLY A 68 9.40 12.84 0.06
C GLY A 68 10.86 12.92 0.53
N ASP A 69 11.61 13.93 0.12
CA ASP A 69 12.99 14.14 0.59
C ASP A 69 12.94 14.96 1.90
N TYR A 70 13.35 14.38 3.04
CA TYR A 70 13.53 15.16 4.28
C TYR A 70 14.84 15.95 4.20
N GLY A 71 14.82 16.97 3.34
CA GLY A 71 15.95 17.84 3.04
C GLY A 71 15.86 19.23 3.68
N GLY A 72 16.50 20.20 3.06
CA GLY A 72 16.56 21.58 3.56
C GLY A 72 15.18 22.25 3.66
N GLY A 73 14.29 22.06 2.67
CA GLY A 73 12.94 22.65 2.69
C GLY A 73 12.10 22.12 3.86
N THR A 74 12.04 20.80 4.04
CA THR A 74 11.33 20.18 5.17
C THR A 74 11.93 20.59 6.52
N THR A 75 13.26 20.68 6.63
CA THR A 75 13.94 21.14 7.85
C THR A 75 13.51 22.57 8.19
N THR A 76 13.61 23.49 7.22
CA THR A 76 13.23 24.90 7.42
C THR A 76 11.76 25.06 7.78
N ALA A 77 10.87 24.32 7.11
CA ALA A 77 9.43 24.39 7.36
C ALA A 77 9.07 23.84 8.75
N LEU A 78 9.65 22.70 9.15
CA LEU A 78 9.41 22.15 10.47
C LEU A 78 9.97 23.05 11.57
N GLN A 79 11.16 23.62 11.37
CA GLN A 79 11.75 24.59 12.31
C GLN A 79 10.86 25.83 12.47
N ALA A 80 10.33 26.36 11.35
CA ALA A 80 9.42 27.49 11.37
C ALA A 80 8.12 27.15 12.13
N PHE A 81 7.57 25.95 11.90
CA PHE A 81 6.41 25.46 12.63
C PHE A 81 6.68 25.33 14.14
N GLN A 82 7.80 24.70 14.53
CA GLN A 82 8.20 24.53 15.93
C GLN A 82 8.33 25.89 16.62
N ARG A 83 9.06 26.83 16.01
CA ARG A 83 9.24 28.18 16.52
C ARG A 83 7.91 28.93 16.67
N ALA A 84 7.04 28.87 15.65
CA ALA A 84 5.73 29.50 15.65
C ALA A 84 4.80 28.95 16.75
N ASN A 85 5.00 27.70 17.16
CA ASN A 85 4.20 27.02 18.16
C ASN A 85 4.87 26.90 19.54
N GLY A 86 6.00 27.58 19.75
CA GLY A 86 6.72 27.57 21.03
C GLY A 86 7.31 26.21 21.40
N LEU A 87 7.56 25.36 20.40
CA LEU A 87 8.15 24.03 20.59
C LEU A 87 9.68 24.12 20.45
N PRO A 88 10.45 23.34 21.23
CA PRO A 88 11.88 23.19 21.00
C PRO A 88 12.13 22.42 19.70
N GLY A 89 13.24 22.73 19.02
CA GLY A 89 13.66 22.00 17.84
C GLY A 89 14.31 22.90 16.79
N ASP A 90 15.16 22.30 15.95
CA ASP A 90 15.81 22.95 14.83
C ASP A 90 15.26 22.45 13.47
N GLY A 91 14.12 21.75 13.50
CA GLY A 91 13.49 21.13 12.34
C GLY A 91 14.17 19.89 11.78
N THR A 92 15.30 19.44 12.35
CA THR A 92 16.01 18.24 11.85
C THR A 92 15.33 16.94 12.23
N GLN A 93 14.50 16.95 13.28
CA GLN A 93 13.74 15.80 13.77
C GLN A 93 12.28 16.17 14.00
N LEU A 94 11.39 15.25 13.66
CA LEU A 94 9.99 15.26 14.05
C LEU A 94 9.83 14.35 15.28
N ASP A 95 9.54 14.94 16.42
CA ASP A 95 9.21 14.25 17.66
C ASP A 95 7.67 14.10 17.85
N PRO A 96 7.20 13.25 18.78
CA PRO A 96 5.77 13.06 19.03
C PRO A 96 5.00 14.32 19.46
N LEU A 97 5.61 15.22 20.25
CA LEU A 97 4.98 16.45 20.70
C LEU A 97 4.75 17.41 19.53
N THR A 98 5.77 17.57 18.68
CA THR A 98 5.68 18.37 17.45
C THR A 98 4.63 17.80 16.52
N LEU A 99 4.59 16.48 16.33
CA LEU A 99 3.59 15.86 15.46
C LEU A 99 2.16 16.00 15.99
N GLN A 100 1.94 15.84 17.30
CA GLN A 100 0.62 16.06 17.89
C GLN A 100 0.17 17.52 17.66
N LYS A 101 1.07 18.49 17.88
CA LYS A 101 0.76 19.90 17.65
C LYS A 101 0.43 20.20 16.18
N LEU A 102 1.15 19.59 15.24
CA LEU A 102 0.87 19.68 13.80
C LEU A 102 -0.57 19.22 13.49
N LEU A 103 -0.94 18.04 13.98
CA LEU A 103 -2.28 17.47 13.78
C LEU A 103 -3.37 18.34 14.41
N ASP A 104 -3.16 18.84 15.63
CA ASP A 104 -4.11 19.73 16.31
C ASP A 104 -4.32 21.05 15.54
N ARG A 105 -3.23 21.65 15.04
CA ARG A 105 -3.29 22.88 14.24
C ARG A 105 -4.03 22.66 12.92
N TYR A 106 -3.78 21.53 12.28
CA TYR A 106 -4.40 21.22 11.00
C TYR A 106 -5.90 20.91 11.18
N ALA A 107 -6.31 20.21 12.25
CA ALA A 107 -7.71 19.97 12.57
C ALA A 107 -8.51 21.26 12.84
N LEU A 108 -7.86 22.30 13.37
CA LEU A 108 -8.48 23.60 13.64
C LEU A 108 -8.58 24.52 12.41
N LEU A 109 -7.80 24.24 11.37
CA LEU A 109 -7.64 25.10 10.19
C LEU A 109 -8.96 25.43 9.46
N PRO A 110 -9.89 24.48 9.22
CA PRO A 110 -11.18 24.80 8.58
C PRO A 110 -11.98 25.83 9.37
N LEU A 111 -12.04 25.68 10.70
CA LEU A 111 -12.73 26.62 11.58
C LEU A 111 -12.10 28.01 11.51
N LEU A 112 -10.77 28.12 11.54
CA LEU A 112 -10.10 29.43 11.44
C LEU A 112 -10.41 30.15 10.12
N ARG A 113 -10.45 29.41 9.00
CA ARG A 113 -10.82 29.97 7.70
C ARG A 113 -12.27 30.44 7.67
N GLU A 114 -13.19 29.66 8.22
CA GLU A 114 -14.59 30.06 8.36
C GLU A 114 -14.75 31.31 9.22
N VAL A 115 -14.06 31.37 10.36
CA VAL A 115 -14.09 32.52 11.28
C VAL A 115 -13.58 33.77 10.58
N LYS A 116 -12.47 33.67 9.83
CA LYS A 116 -11.91 34.80 9.10
C LYS A 116 -12.82 35.30 7.98
N LYS A 117 -13.36 34.38 7.17
CA LYS A 117 -14.35 34.70 6.13
C LYS A 117 -15.60 35.37 6.72
N ALA A 118 -16.11 34.84 7.83
CA ALA A 118 -17.27 35.41 8.52
C ALA A 118 -16.93 36.77 9.15
N ARG A 119 -15.71 36.97 9.66
CA ARG A 119 -15.24 38.26 10.17
C ARG A 119 -15.22 39.34 9.08
N GLU A 120 -14.70 39.00 7.90
CA GLU A 120 -14.63 39.88 6.72
C GLU A 120 -16.01 40.19 6.15
N SER A 121 -16.90 39.21 6.15
CA SER A 121 -18.27 39.34 5.62
C SER A 121 -19.29 39.86 6.65
N ASN A 122 -18.85 40.21 7.86
CA ASN A 122 -19.70 40.61 8.99
C ASN A 122 -20.80 39.58 9.35
N GLN A 123 -20.46 38.28 9.30
CA GLN A 123 -21.35 37.13 9.52
C GLN A 123 -20.98 36.28 10.76
N LEU A 124 -20.16 36.79 11.69
CA LEU A 124 -19.73 36.04 12.88
C LEU A 124 -20.91 35.53 13.74
N ALA A 125 -21.92 36.37 13.96
CA ALA A 125 -23.08 35.98 14.75
C ALA A 125 -23.83 34.79 14.13
N ALA A 126 -23.90 34.73 12.80
CA ALA A 126 -24.51 33.61 12.07
C ALA A 126 -23.65 32.35 12.14
N LEU A 127 -22.32 32.49 12.01
CA LEU A 127 -21.38 31.36 12.10
C LEU A 127 -21.47 30.63 13.45
N PHE A 128 -21.64 31.39 14.53
CA PHE A 128 -21.70 30.86 15.90
C PHE A 128 -23.12 30.62 16.43
N ALA A 129 -24.15 30.77 15.60
CA ALA A 129 -25.53 30.53 16.00
C ALA A 129 -25.86 29.03 16.17
N GLY A 130 -26.76 28.74 17.13
CA GLY A 130 -27.29 27.40 17.37
C GLY A 130 -26.27 26.39 17.94
N PRO A 131 -26.64 25.11 18.07
CA PRO A 131 -25.78 24.09 18.69
C PRO A 131 -24.45 23.87 17.95
N ALA A 132 -24.48 23.85 16.61
CA ALA A 132 -23.26 23.70 15.81
C ALA A 132 -22.31 24.90 15.97
N GLY A 133 -22.86 26.12 16.00
CA GLY A 133 -22.10 27.33 16.26
C GLY A 133 -21.52 27.39 17.67
N ALA A 134 -22.27 26.95 18.68
CA ALA A 134 -21.78 26.84 20.05
C ALA A 134 -20.59 25.86 20.17
N ASN A 135 -20.64 24.74 19.43
CA ASN A 135 -19.50 23.81 19.35
C ASN A 135 -18.27 24.46 18.71
N LYS A 136 -18.44 25.23 17.63
CA LYS A 136 -17.35 26.01 17.01
C LYS A 136 -16.75 27.03 17.98
N ALA A 137 -17.59 27.75 18.73
CA ALA A 137 -17.13 28.69 19.76
C ALA A 137 -16.34 27.98 20.87
N ALA A 138 -16.83 26.83 21.35
CA ALA A 138 -16.15 26.00 22.35
C ALA A 138 -14.79 25.48 21.87
N GLN A 139 -14.70 25.07 20.60
CA GLN A 139 -13.43 24.67 19.98
C GLN A 139 -12.44 25.84 19.88
N LEU A 140 -12.91 27.00 19.41
CA LEU A 140 -12.09 28.19 19.23
C LEU A 140 -11.53 28.71 20.57
N GLN A 141 -12.37 28.85 21.60
CA GLN A 141 -11.94 29.33 22.92
C GLN A 141 -10.93 28.37 23.57
N LYS A 142 -11.17 27.05 23.46
CA LYS A 142 -10.27 26.01 23.98
C LYS A 142 -8.90 26.08 23.30
N ALA A 143 -8.89 26.21 21.97
CA ALA A 143 -7.65 26.28 21.22
C ALA A 143 -6.86 27.57 21.49
N ALA A 144 -7.55 28.70 21.61
CA ALA A 144 -6.95 30.00 21.89
C ALA A 144 -6.54 30.18 23.36
N GLY A 145 -7.03 29.34 24.28
CA GLY A 145 -6.77 29.47 25.71
C GLY A 145 -7.44 30.69 26.33
N ILE A 146 -8.58 31.12 25.78
CA ILE A 146 -9.38 32.25 26.27
C ILE A 146 -10.78 31.78 26.66
N SER A 147 -11.54 32.62 27.36
CA SER A 147 -12.93 32.35 27.73
C SER A 147 -13.84 33.37 27.06
N PHE A 148 -14.95 32.90 26.48
CA PHE A 148 -16.00 33.77 25.97
C PHE A 148 -17.05 34.04 27.05
N ALA A 149 -17.59 35.26 27.07
CA ALA A 149 -18.61 35.67 28.03
C ALA A 149 -19.98 35.01 27.75
N ALA A 150 -20.21 34.55 26.53
CA ALA A 150 -21.45 33.91 26.10
C ALA A 150 -21.17 32.79 25.08
N SER A 151 -22.21 32.02 24.75
CA SER A 151 -22.14 30.94 23.74
C SER A 151 -21.88 31.45 22.32
N VAL A 152 -22.19 32.72 22.04
CA VAL A 152 -21.88 33.42 20.79
C VAL A 152 -20.82 34.46 21.12
N PRO A 153 -19.57 34.32 20.65
CA PRO A 153 -18.51 35.28 20.93
C PRO A 153 -18.76 36.60 20.21
N THR A 154 -18.33 37.67 20.85
CA THR A 154 -18.26 39.00 20.25
C THR A 154 -17.15 39.07 19.19
N THR A 155 -17.19 40.11 18.36
CA THR A 155 -16.12 40.43 17.42
C THR A 155 -14.77 40.59 18.14
N SER A 156 -14.75 41.25 19.31
CA SER A 156 -13.51 41.46 20.06
C SER A 156 -12.93 40.15 20.61
N GLU A 157 -13.77 39.26 21.12
CA GLU A 157 -13.32 37.94 21.60
C GLU A 157 -12.82 37.07 20.46
N THR A 158 -13.47 37.15 19.29
CA THR A 158 -13.03 36.46 18.08
C THR A 158 -11.69 37.01 17.60
N ASP A 159 -11.50 38.32 17.57
CA ASP A 159 -10.26 38.97 17.17
C ASP A 159 -9.11 38.61 18.15
N GLN A 160 -9.38 38.49 19.45
CA GLN A 160 -8.42 37.98 20.43
C GLN A 160 -8.08 36.51 20.20
N ALA A 161 -9.06 35.67 19.89
CA ALA A 161 -8.84 34.26 19.57
C ALA A 161 -7.93 34.10 18.35
N LEU A 162 -8.21 34.85 17.29
CA LEU A 162 -7.40 34.86 16.07
C LEU A 162 -5.98 35.35 16.37
N ALA A 163 -5.82 36.45 17.11
CA ALA A 163 -4.50 36.97 17.48
C ALA A 163 -3.66 35.97 18.30
N ALA A 164 -4.29 35.13 19.13
CA ALA A 164 -3.62 34.08 19.89
C ALA A 164 -3.22 32.86 19.03
N LEU A 165 -3.95 32.58 17.95
CA LEU A 165 -3.82 31.36 17.16
C LEU A 165 -3.03 31.55 15.87
N GLU A 166 -3.29 32.63 15.13
CA GLU A 166 -2.68 32.92 13.82
C GLU A 166 -1.15 32.86 13.82
N PRO A 167 -0.41 33.33 14.86
CA PRO A 167 1.04 33.24 14.89
C PRO A 167 1.59 31.80 14.84
N GLY A 168 0.76 30.79 15.16
CA GLY A 168 1.11 29.38 15.09
C GLY A 168 0.99 28.74 13.69
N TYR A 169 0.59 29.52 12.68
CA TYR A 169 0.43 29.10 11.30
C TYR A 169 1.42 29.83 10.39
N GLY A 170 1.75 29.25 9.24
CA GLY A 170 2.64 29.89 8.28
C GLY A 170 1.88 30.92 7.41
N LYS A 171 2.62 31.73 6.63
CA LYS A 171 2.09 32.97 6.03
C LYS A 171 0.92 32.78 5.07
N ASP A 172 0.85 31.65 4.38
CA ASP A 172 -0.19 31.36 3.38
C ASP A 172 -1.30 30.43 3.90
N TRP A 173 -1.45 30.25 5.22
CA TRP A 173 -2.43 29.32 5.82
C TRP A 173 -3.89 29.55 5.40
N GLN A 174 -4.24 30.76 4.96
CA GLN A 174 -5.60 31.09 4.50
C GLN A 174 -5.87 30.59 3.09
N THR A 175 -4.84 30.49 2.27
CA THR A 175 -4.93 30.25 0.82
C THR A 175 -4.34 28.92 0.40
N SER A 176 -3.37 28.37 1.16
CA SER A 176 -2.81 27.05 0.89
C SER A 176 -3.90 26.00 0.99
N ASN A 177 -3.94 25.03 0.09
CA ASN A 177 -4.92 23.97 0.19
C ASN A 177 -4.26 22.63 -0.09
N LEU A 178 -4.34 21.73 0.88
CA LEU A 178 -3.90 20.35 0.74
C LEU A 178 -4.77 19.58 -0.27
N GLU A 179 -6.03 20.00 -0.37
CA GLU A 179 -7.05 19.45 -1.25
C GLU A 179 -7.35 20.44 -2.39
N ASP A 180 -6.33 21.10 -2.95
CA ASP A 180 -6.55 21.84 -4.19
C ASP A 180 -6.94 20.83 -5.29
N ASP A 181 -8.25 20.65 -5.45
CA ASP A 181 -8.89 19.76 -6.42
C ASP A 181 -8.80 20.31 -7.85
N SER A 182 -8.24 21.51 -8.04
CA SER A 182 -7.85 21.92 -9.38
C SER A 182 -6.79 20.93 -9.86
N THR A 183 -7.09 20.17 -10.92
CA THR A 183 -6.08 19.37 -11.61
C THR A 183 -5.10 20.34 -12.25
N PRO A 184 -3.89 20.59 -11.71
CA PRO A 184 -2.95 21.39 -12.45
C PRO A 184 -2.44 20.50 -13.58
N ASP A 185 -2.02 21.13 -14.67
CA ASP A 185 -1.34 20.41 -15.73
C ASP A 185 -0.13 19.66 -15.15
N LEU A 186 0.00 18.39 -15.55
CA LEU A 186 1.14 17.58 -15.20
C LEU A 186 2.42 18.31 -15.63
N THR A 187 3.30 18.59 -14.68
CA THR A 187 4.59 19.21 -14.96
C THR A 187 5.61 18.13 -15.31
N VAL A 188 6.34 18.31 -16.42
CA VAL A 188 7.40 17.39 -16.86
C VAL A 188 8.68 18.18 -17.13
N GLU A 189 9.64 18.05 -16.22
CA GLU A 189 11.00 18.54 -16.42
C GLU A 189 11.87 17.42 -17.01
N THR A 190 12.53 17.68 -18.13
CA THR A 190 13.41 16.73 -18.78
C THR A 190 14.87 17.03 -18.46
N GLN A 191 15.58 16.05 -17.92
CA GLN A 191 17.03 16.08 -17.73
C GLN A 191 17.70 14.94 -18.51
N SER A 192 19.03 14.96 -18.61
CA SER A 192 19.78 14.00 -19.44
C SER A 192 19.50 12.54 -19.08
N ASN A 193 19.46 12.22 -17.77
CA ASN A 193 19.28 10.86 -17.27
C ASN A 193 17.96 10.64 -16.49
N ARG A 194 17.10 11.65 -16.39
CA ARG A 194 15.86 11.55 -15.62
C ARG A 194 14.75 12.45 -16.15
N TYR A 195 13.51 12.10 -15.80
CA TYR A 195 12.40 13.03 -15.80
C TYR A 195 12.07 13.41 -14.37
N ILE A 196 11.70 14.65 -14.14
CA ILE A 196 11.08 15.06 -12.89
C ILE A 196 9.64 15.45 -13.20
N VAL A 197 8.71 14.73 -12.61
CA VAL A 197 7.29 14.83 -12.92
C VAL A 197 6.53 15.17 -11.65
N GLY A 198 5.55 16.08 -11.75
CA GLY A 198 4.72 16.41 -10.60
C GLY A 198 3.34 16.94 -10.97
N ASP A 199 2.43 16.86 -10.01
CA ASP A 199 1.10 17.47 -10.02
C ASP A 199 1.04 18.57 -8.93
N ALA A 200 -0.18 18.98 -8.52
CA ALA A 200 -0.38 19.97 -7.45
C ALA A 200 0.26 19.56 -6.12
N TRP A 201 0.38 18.26 -5.89
CA TRP A 201 0.63 17.69 -4.59
C TRP A 201 2.00 17.02 -4.50
N VAL A 202 2.40 16.23 -5.49
CA VAL A 202 3.63 15.44 -5.47
C VAL A 202 4.56 15.74 -6.61
N ARG A 203 5.82 15.42 -6.35
CA ARG A 203 6.88 15.35 -7.34
C ARG A 203 7.64 14.02 -7.21
N VAL A 204 8.05 13.46 -8.34
CA VAL A 204 8.87 12.23 -8.40
C VAL A 204 9.96 12.35 -9.46
N LYS A 205 11.10 11.74 -9.17
CA LYS A 205 12.23 11.60 -10.10
C LYS A 205 12.18 10.20 -10.72
N PHE A 206 12.00 10.13 -12.03
CA PHE A 206 12.07 8.90 -12.80
C PHE A 206 13.41 8.79 -13.51
N ASN A 207 14.14 7.69 -13.30
CA ASN A 207 15.36 7.42 -14.05
C ASN A 207 15.00 7.03 -15.48
N ARG A 208 15.69 7.60 -16.46
CA ARG A 208 15.52 7.25 -17.87
C ARG A 208 16.33 6.01 -18.18
N LYS A 209 15.74 5.07 -18.91
CA LYS A 209 16.45 3.90 -19.43
C LYS A 209 15.81 3.47 -20.74
N ASP A 210 16.66 3.27 -21.76
CA ASP A 210 16.24 2.94 -23.11
C ASP A 210 15.10 3.85 -23.60
N LYS A 211 13.92 3.28 -23.87
CA LYS A 211 12.74 3.99 -24.36
C LYS A 211 11.80 4.48 -23.26
N GLY A 212 12.03 4.10 -22.01
CA GLY A 212 11.10 4.32 -20.91
C GLY A 212 11.77 4.86 -19.66
N VAL A 213 11.13 4.61 -18.53
CA VAL A 213 11.55 5.08 -17.22
C VAL A 213 11.45 4.00 -16.17
N TRP A 214 12.12 4.21 -15.05
CA TRP A 214 11.92 3.40 -13.85
C TRP A 214 12.10 4.20 -12.56
N THR A 215 11.47 3.71 -11.51
CA THR A 215 11.76 4.05 -10.12
C THR A 215 11.55 2.80 -9.27
N ILE A 216 12.41 2.60 -8.28
CA ILE A 216 12.24 1.51 -7.31
C ILE A 216 11.01 1.72 -6.42
N GLY A 217 10.37 2.89 -6.49
CA GLY A 217 9.29 3.26 -5.58
C GLY A 217 9.84 3.49 -4.18
N SER A 218 8.97 3.90 -3.29
CA SER A 218 9.31 4.45 -1.98
C SER A 218 8.50 3.82 -0.85
N ASP A 219 7.37 3.22 -1.19
CA ASP A 219 6.41 2.67 -0.24
C ASP A 219 6.59 1.15 -0.22
N THR A 220 7.41 0.66 0.70
CA THR A 220 7.66 -0.79 0.82
C THR A 220 6.38 -1.49 1.28
N PRO A 221 6.05 -2.70 0.76
CA PRO A 221 4.87 -3.40 1.23
C PRO A 221 5.01 -3.83 2.69
N LEU A 222 6.23 -4.15 3.15
CA LEU A 222 6.53 -4.46 4.55
C LEU A 222 6.11 -3.32 5.50
N ALA A 223 6.56 -2.10 5.23
CA ALA A 223 6.22 -0.95 6.07
C ALA A 223 4.72 -0.67 6.06
N PHE A 224 4.08 -0.77 4.89
CA PHE A 224 2.64 -0.58 4.76
C PHE A 224 1.84 -1.63 5.55
N ILE A 225 2.21 -2.91 5.44
CA ILE A 225 1.57 -4.02 6.18
C ILE A 225 1.68 -3.79 7.68
N GLN A 226 2.89 -3.50 8.16
CA GLN A 226 3.14 -3.28 9.59
C GLN A 226 2.30 -2.13 10.15
N ALA A 227 2.24 -1.00 9.42
CA ALA A 227 1.47 0.17 9.82
C ALA A 227 -0.05 0.00 9.71
N ASN A 228 -0.54 -1.00 8.96
CA ASN A 228 -1.97 -1.18 8.68
C ASN A 228 -2.50 -2.57 9.06
N THR A 229 -1.82 -3.29 9.96
CA THR A 229 -2.17 -4.67 10.34
C THR A 229 -3.65 -4.80 10.76
N GLU A 230 -4.14 -3.91 11.63
CA GLU A 230 -5.53 -3.94 12.11
C GLU A 230 -6.54 -3.72 10.97
N LYS A 231 -6.27 -2.76 10.07
CA LYS A 231 -7.12 -2.49 8.90
C LYS A 231 -7.10 -3.65 7.91
N LEU A 232 -5.93 -4.26 7.70
CA LEU A 232 -5.77 -5.45 6.86
C LEU A 232 -6.60 -6.61 7.43
N MET A 233 -6.57 -6.85 8.74
CA MET A 233 -7.40 -7.88 9.36
C MET A 233 -8.90 -7.57 9.28
N ALA A 234 -9.30 -6.31 9.48
CA ALA A 234 -10.68 -5.87 9.36
C ALA A 234 -11.26 -6.11 7.95
N SER A 235 -10.42 -6.13 6.91
CA SER A 235 -10.82 -6.46 5.54
C SER A 235 -11.10 -7.96 5.30
N GLY A 236 -10.83 -8.80 6.31
CA GLY A 236 -11.00 -10.25 6.25
C GLY A 236 -9.73 -11.01 5.87
N LEU A 237 -8.54 -10.40 5.94
CA LEU A 237 -7.28 -11.14 5.95
C LEU A 237 -7.04 -11.73 7.35
N THR A 238 -6.45 -12.92 7.42
CA THR A 238 -6.09 -13.54 8.70
C THR A 238 -4.72 -13.10 9.17
N GLU A 239 -4.43 -13.35 10.45
CA GLU A 239 -3.10 -13.14 11.00
C GLU A 239 -2.03 -13.97 10.25
N SER A 240 -2.38 -15.19 9.83
CA SER A 240 -1.45 -16.05 9.08
C SER A 240 -1.19 -15.54 7.65
N ASP A 241 -2.20 -14.93 7.01
CA ASP A 241 -2.02 -14.25 5.71
C ASP A 241 -1.00 -13.12 5.84
N ILE A 242 -1.15 -12.28 6.88
CA ILE A 242 -0.23 -11.17 7.17
C ILE A 242 1.18 -11.69 7.46
N ARG A 243 1.30 -12.76 8.27
CA ARG A 243 2.60 -13.38 8.57
C ARG A 243 3.27 -13.93 7.32
N VAL A 244 2.53 -14.53 6.38
CA VAL A 244 3.08 -15.07 5.12
C VAL A 244 3.49 -13.99 4.13
N ILE A 245 2.67 -12.95 3.91
CA ILE A 245 2.98 -11.93 2.89
C ILE A 245 4.09 -10.97 3.29
N THR A 246 4.27 -10.74 4.60
CA THR A 246 5.32 -9.88 5.19
C THR A 246 6.75 -10.24 4.71
N PRO A 247 7.25 -11.48 4.88
CA PRO A 247 8.58 -11.89 4.46
C PRO A 247 8.74 -11.97 2.93
N VAL A 248 7.68 -12.36 2.19
CA VAL A 248 7.70 -12.32 0.71
C VAL A 248 7.88 -10.89 0.23
N SER A 249 7.15 -9.95 0.82
CA SER A 249 7.24 -8.52 0.50
C SER A 249 8.64 -7.94 0.70
N ALA A 250 9.40 -8.45 1.68
CA ALA A 250 10.79 -8.03 1.91
C ALA A 250 11.78 -8.48 0.80
N ASN A 251 11.32 -9.33 -0.11
CA ASN A 251 12.07 -9.77 -1.29
C ASN A 251 11.59 -9.13 -2.60
N GLU A 252 10.54 -8.32 -2.56
CA GLU A 252 9.83 -7.83 -3.75
C GLU A 252 9.98 -6.32 -3.93
N GLY A 253 9.36 -5.77 -4.98
CA GLY A 253 9.39 -4.34 -5.28
C GLY A 253 8.51 -3.52 -4.34
N ASN A 254 8.64 -2.19 -4.41
CA ASN A 254 7.77 -1.28 -3.66
C ASN A 254 6.39 -1.14 -4.32
N LEU A 255 5.39 -0.76 -3.53
CA LEU A 255 3.98 -0.64 -3.95
C LEU A 255 3.75 0.42 -5.03
N ASN A 256 4.63 1.41 -5.12
CA ASN A 256 4.66 2.44 -6.15
C ASN A 256 5.86 2.29 -7.10
N ALA A 257 6.49 1.12 -7.18
CA ALA A 257 7.56 0.88 -8.14
C ALA A 257 7.03 0.92 -9.57
N ILE A 258 7.82 1.47 -10.50
CA ILE A 258 7.50 1.52 -11.92
C ILE A 258 8.70 1.07 -12.75
N ASN A 259 8.41 0.31 -13.80
CA ASN A 259 9.34 0.04 -14.89
C ASN A 259 8.57 0.11 -16.22
N SER A 260 9.08 0.86 -17.20
CA SER A 260 8.53 0.88 -18.56
C SER A 260 9.58 0.66 -19.64
N TRP A 261 10.84 0.39 -19.32
CA TRP A 261 11.92 0.37 -20.33
C TRP A 261 12.08 -0.96 -21.08
N ASP A 262 11.64 -2.07 -20.50
CA ASP A 262 11.78 -3.42 -21.08
C ASP A 262 10.60 -3.85 -21.96
N ASN A 263 10.62 -5.09 -22.47
CA ASN A 263 9.61 -5.64 -23.38
C ASN A 263 8.21 -5.86 -22.76
N CYS A 264 8.01 -5.54 -21.48
CA CYS A 264 6.70 -5.54 -20.82
C CYS A 264 5.97 -4.20 -20.93
N TYR A 265 6.61 -3.16 -21.50
CA TYR A 265 6.07 -1.82 -21.81
C TYR A 265 5.69 -0.94 -20.62
N LEU A 266 5.00 -1.49 -19.63
CA LEU A 266 4.70 -0.87 -18.35
C LEU A 266 4.50 -1.95 -17.31
N THR A 267 5.08 -1.72 -16.16
CA THR A 267 5.08 -2.61 -15.01
C THR A 267 4.91 -1.77 -13.76
N PHE A 268 4.01 -2.20 -12.88
CA PHE A 268 3.61 -1.45 -11.68
C PHE A 268 3.65 -2.32 -10.43
N GLY A 269 4.10 -1.74 -9.32
CA GLY A 269 3.78 -2.24 -7.99
C GLY A 269 4.62 -3.40 -7.48
N MET A 270 4.20 -3.96 -6.35
CA MET A 270 5.05 -4.82 -5.52
C MET A 270 5.57 -6.06 -6.23
N PHE A 271 4.75 -6.72 -7.05
CA PHE A 271 5.15 -7.92 -7.81
C PHE A 271 5.43 -7.61 -9.28
N GLN A 272 5.61 -6.32 -9.61
CA GLN A 272 5.92 -5.91 -10.98
C GLN A 272 4.88 -6.45 -11.97
N TRP A 273 3.61 -6.10 -11.74
CA TRP A 273 2.49 -6.50 -12.57
C TRP A 273 2.62 -5.88 -13.97
N THR A 274 2.75 -6.73 -15.00
CA THR A 274 3.14 -6.29 -16.35
C THR A 274 1.95 -6.01 -17.27
N LEU A 275 2.07 -5.07 -18.21
CA LEU A 275 1.13 -4.87 -19.32
C LEU A 275 1.18 -6.02 -20.35
N GLY A 276 2.14 -6.93 -20.22
CA GLY A 276 2.34 -8.13 -21.03
C GLY A 276 3.26 -7.90 -22.24
N VAL A 277 3.91 -8.96 -22.70
CA VAL A 277 4.87 -8.92 -23.81
C VAL A 277 4.19 -9.06 -25.17
N GLY A 278 4.64 -8.34 -26.18
CA GLY A 278 4.11 -8.43 -27.55
C GLY A 278 2.59 -8.27 -27.60
N SER A 279 1.90 -9.21 -28.22
CA SER A 279 0.43 -9.29 -28.23
C SER A 279 -0.20 -10.08 -27.08
N GLY A 280 0.61 -10.60 -26.16
CA GLY A 280 0.15 -11.39 -25.01
C GLY A 280 -0.59 -10.55 -23.97
N LYS A 281 -1.43 -11.21 -23.18
CA LYS A 281 -2.08 -10.64 -22.00
C LYS A 281 -1.05 -10.31 -20.92
N GLY A 282 -1.36 -9.34 -20.06
CA GLY A 282 -0.54 -8.95 -18.91
C GLY A 282 -1.25 -9.16 -17.58
N GLU A 283 -0.50 -9.19 -16.48
CA GLU A 283 -1.03 -9.27 -15.11
C GLU A 283 -1.53 -7.91 -14.59
N LEU A 284 -1.02 -6.80 -15.13
CA LEU A 284 -1.45 -5.45 -14.75
C LEU A 284 -2.96 -5.22 -14.96
N PRO A 285 -3.57 -5.60 -16.11
CA PRO A 285 -5.03 -5.60 -16.26
C PRO A 285 -5.77 -6.35 -15.17
N ALA A 286 -5.26 -7.49 -14.69
CA ALA A 286 -5.92 -8.27 -13.65
C ALA A 286 -5.87 -7.57 -12.28
N LEU A 287 -4.74 -6.92 -11.94
CA LEU A 287 -4.70 -6.04 -10.78
C LEU A 287 -5.72 -4.90 -10.93
N LEU A 288 -5.77 -4.25 -12.10
CA LEU A 288 -6.71 -3.15 -12.34
C LEU A 288 -8.17 -3.61 -12.31
N LEU A 289 -8.47 -4.84 -12.73
CA LEU A 289 -9.80 -5.46 -12.55
C LEU A 289 -10.16 -5.54 -11.07
N ARG A 290 -9.21 -5.94 -10.23
CA ARG A 290 -9.46 -5.97 -8.79
C ARG A 290 -9.65 -4.57 -8.22
N ILE A 291 -8.81 -3.60 -8.58
CA ILE A 291 -8.98 -2.20 -8.15
C ILE A 291 -10.36 -1.69 -8.59
N LYS A 292 -10.78 -1.93 -9.83
CA LYS A 292 -12.10 -1.51 -10.34
C LYS A 292 -13.26 -2.12 -9.57
N ASN A 293 -13.13 -3.36 -9.10
CA ASN A 293 -14.19 -4.07 -8.38
C ASN A 293 -14.22 -3.73 -6.88
N ASP A 294 -13.05 -3.67 -6.25
CA ASP A 294 -12.91 -3.48 -4.80
C ASP A 294 -12.92 -1.98 -4.44
N GLU A 295 -12.36 -1.12 -5.29
CA GLU A 295 -12.13 0.32 -5.08
C GLU A 295 -12.45 1.14 -6.37
N PRO A 296 -13.71 1.15 -6.83
CA PRO A 296 -14.10 1.74 -8.13
C PRO A 296 -13.78 3.24 -8.26
N GLU A 297 -13.83 3.99 -7.16
CA GLU A 297 -13.50 5.41 -7.14
C GLU A 297 -12.00 5.64 -7.31
N ALA A 298 -11.15 4.85 -6.64
CA ALA A 298 -9.70 4.88 -6.87
C ALA A 298 -9.37 4.50 -8.32
N PHE A 299 -10.07 3.50 -8.89
CA PHE A 299 -9.92 3.17 -10.31
C PHE A 299 -10.27 4.36 -11.20
N GLN A 300 -11.42 5.01 -10.95
CA GLN A 300 -11.85 6.16 -11.73
C GLN A 300 -10.88 7.33 -11.61
N GLN A 301 -10.38 7.60 -10.39
CA GLN A 301 -9.45 8.66 -10.09
C GLN A 301 -8.10 8.48 -10.79
N TYR A 302 -7.53 7.28 -10.79
CA TYR A 302 -6.17 7.12 -11.32
C TYR A 302 -6.10 6.61 -12.76
N PHE A 303 -7.16 5.97 -13.25
CA PHE A 303 -7.15 5.26 -14.53
C PHE A 303 -8.35 5.63 -15.41
N GLY A 304 -9.58 5.46 -14.89
CA GLY A 304 -10.81 5.60 -15.66
C GLY A 304 -11.01 6.99 -16.27
N GLN A 305 -10.75 8.05 -15.51
CA GLN A 305 -10.87 9.44 -16.00
C GLN A 305 -9.88 9.77 -17.13
N TYR A 306 -8.82 8.98 -17.28
CA TYR A 306 -7.82 9.13 -18.34
C TYR A 306 -8.03 8.14 -19.50
N GLY A 307 -9.20 7.49 -19.53
CA GLY A 307 -9.62 6.61 -20.61
C GLY A 307 -9.10 5.18 -20.51
N ILE A 308 -8.45 4.78 -19.42
CA ILE A 308 -8.09 3.37 -19.21
C ILE A 308 -9.33 2.57 -18.83
N ASP A 309 -9.55 1.45 -19.52
CA ASP A 309 -10.47 0.40 -19.08
C ASP A 309 -9.89 -1.00 -19.35
N LEU A 310 -10.68 -2.06 -19.16
CA LEU A 310 -10.30 -3.46 -19.19
C LEU A 310 -11.02 -4.19 -20.32
N VAL A 311 -10.30 -5.07 -21.02
CA VAL A 311 -10.82 -5.89 -22.12
C VAL A 311 -10.28 -7.31 -22.00
N ASP A 312 -11.12 -8.32 -22.19
CA ASP A 312 -10.79 -9.75 -22.10
C ASP A 312 -9.93 -10.14 -20.88
N THR A 313 -10.25 -9.53 -19.75
CA THR A 313 -9.49 -9.61 -18.51
C THR A 313 -10.17 -10.55 -17.53
N ASN A 314 -9.43 -11.57 -17.09
CA ASN A 314 -9.81 -12.40 -15.96
C ASN A 314 -8.98 -12.00 -14.73
N LYS A 315 -9.04 -12.80 -13.66
CA LYS A 315 -8.36 -12.45 -12.41
C LYS A 315 -6.84 -12.66 -12.44
N THR A 316 -6.30 -13.27 -13.49
CA THR A 316 -4.85 -13.53 -13.62
C THR A 316 -4.21 -12.65 -14.69
N THR A 317 -4.85 -12.48 -15.84
CA THR A 317 -4.33 -11.69 -16.95
C THR A 317 -5.43 -11.02 -17.79
N GLY A 318 -5.06 -10.03 -18.59
CA GLY A 318 -5.98 -9.39 -19.52
C GLY A 318 -5.33 -8.42 -20.49
N TYR A 319 -6.15 -7.55 -21.06
CA TYR A 319 -5.73 -6.37 -21.81
C TYR A 319 -6.34 -5.11 -21.20
N LEU A 320 -5.63 -3.99 -21.32
CA LEU A 320 -6.24 -2.68 -21.14
C LEU A 320 -6.94 -2.24 -22.43
N SER A 321 -7.87 -1.30 -22.32
CA SER A 321 -8.20 -0.36 -23.39
C SER A 321 -7.74 1.04 -23.02
N LEU A 322 -7.50 1.87 -24.03
CA LEU A 322 -7.27 3.31 -23.88
C LEU A 322 -8.23 4.06 -24.80
N ASN A 323 -9.15 4.84 -24.22
CA ASN A 323 -10.23 5.53 -24.94
C ASN A 323 -11.05 4.57 -25.83
N GLY A 324 -11.32 3.37 -25.32
CA GLY A 324 -12.04 2.31 -26.02
C GLY A 324 -11.19 1.46 -26.98
N GLU A 325 -9.95 1.85 -27.29
CA GLU A 325 -9.05 1.07 -28.14
C GLU A 325 -8.35 -0.04 -27.33
N LYS A 326 -8.52 -1.30 -27.74
CA LYS A 326 -7.87 -2.45 -27.09
C LYS A 326 -6.34 -2.41 -27.28
N ILE A 327 -5.60 -2.54 -26.18
CA ILE A 327 -4.14 -2.51 -26.13
C ILE A 327 -3.57 -3.94 -26.24
N SER A 328 -3.65 -4.52 -27.44
CA SER A 328 -3.27 -5.93 -27.69
C SER A 328 -2.11 -6.12 -28.66
N SER A 329 -1.41 -5.06 -29.05
CA SER A 329 -0.23 -5.14 -29.90
C SER A 329 0.94 -4.38 -29.30
N SER A 330 2.16 -4.73 -29.69
CA SER A 330 3.37 -3.99 -29.31
C SER A 330 3.24 -2.48 -29.57
N ALA A 331 2.73 -2.10 -30.75
CA ALA A 331 2.56 -0.71 -31.14
C ALA A 331 1.55 0.03 -30.25
N ALA A 332 0.46 -0.63 -29.84
CA ALA A 332 -0.52 -0.06 -28.91
C ALA A 332 0.09 0.09 -27.51
N LYS A 333 0.86 -0.89 -27.04
CA LYS A 333 1.50 -0.87 -25.71
C LYS A 333 2.60 0.18 -25.59
N GLU A 334 3.30 0.52 -26.68
CA GLU A 334 4.29 1.63 -26.69
C GLU A 334 3.68 2.97 -26.23
N LYS A 335 2.37 3.17 -26.35
CA LYS A 335 1.68 4.37 -25.84
C LYS A 335 1.88 4.58 -24.33
N PHE A 336 2.12 3.50 -23.56
CA PHE A 336 2.37 3.54 -22.12
C PHE A 336 3.84 3.79 -21.76
N ARG A 337 4.74 3.74 -22.75
CA ARG A 337 6.17 3.97 -22.57
C ARG A 337 6.61 5.37 -23.02
N LYS A 338 5.88 5.98 -23.96
CA LYS A 338 6.18 7.33 -24.46
C LYS A 338 6.05 8.35 -23.34
N GLY A 339 7.18 8.91 -22.93
CA GLY A 339 7.25 9.91 -21.86
C GLY A 339 6.96 9.31 -20.47
N PRO A 340 7.01 10.13 -19.41
CA PRO A 340 6.84 9.66 -18.05
C PRO A 340 5.38 9.77 -17.53
N GLU A 341 4.42 10.16 -18.36
CA GLU A 341 3.06 10.51 -17.93
C GLU A 341 2.30 9.30 -17.39
N TRP A 342 2.28 8.18 -18.13
CA TRP A 342 1.66 6.95 -17.63
C TRP A 342 2.42 6.39 -16.44
N ALA A 343 3.75 6.43 -16.46
CA ALA A 343 4.56 6.04 -15.31
C ALA A 343 4.19 6.84 -14.06
N PHE A 344 3.99 8.16 -14.19
CA PHE A 344 3.55 9.03 -13.10
C PHE A 344 2.16 8.65 -12.60
N ARG A 345 1.18 8.43 -13.47
CA ARG A 345 -0.20 8.07 -13.06
C ARG A 345 -0.24 6.78 -12.25
N PHE A 346 0.46 5.74 -12.71
CA PHE A 346 0.55 4.48 -11.98
C PHE A 346 1.36 4.63 -10.69
N TRP A 347 2.47 5.39 -10.69
CA TRP A 347 3.21 5.71 -9.46
C TRP A 347 2.34 6.43 -8.45
N ARG A 348 1.56 7.42 -8.89
CA ARG A 348 0.63 8.22 -8.09
C ARG A 348 -0.45 7.35 -7.47
N ALA A 349 -1.02 6.41 -8.24
CA ALA A 349 -1.96 5.41 -7.74
C ALA A 349 -1.32 4.55 -6.64
N GLY A 350 -0.05 4.16 -6.79
CA GLY A 350 0.70 3.41 -5.77
C GLY A 350 0.98 4.18 -4.47
N LEU A 351 0.65 5.46 -4.38
CA LEU A 351 0.68 6.24 -3.13
C LEU A 351 -0.64 6.20 -2.36
N ASP A 352 -1.75 5.83 -3.01
CA ASP A 352 -3.07 5.71 -2.36
C ASP A 352 -3.17 4.39 -1.58
N ASP A 353 -3.54 4.48 -0.32
CA ASP A 353 -3.63 3.32 0.57
C ASP A 353 -4.68 2.28 0.12
N ARG A 354 -5.75 2.71 -0.57
CA ARG A 354 -6.75 1.81 -1.19
C ARG A 354 -6.08 0.93 -2.26
N VAL A 355 -5.26 1.53 -3.12
CA VAL A 355 -4.53 0.81 -4.17
C VAL A 355 -3.43 -0.09 -3.57
N LYS A 356 -2.71 0.40 -2.55
CA LYS A 356 -1.71 -0.42 -1.82
C LYS A 356 -2.35 -1.65 -1.19
N PHE A 357 -3.49 -1.46 -0.54
CA PHE A 357 -4.27 -2.55 0.04
C PHE A 357 -4.66 -3.60 -1.01
N VAL A 358 -5.22 -3.16 -2.15
CA VAL A 358 -5.61 -4.06 -3.24
C VAL A 358 -4.40 -4.83 -3.79
N GLN A 359 -3.22 -4.22 -3.87
CA GLN A 359 -1.99 -4.93 -4.26
C GLN A 359 -1.62 -6.05 -3.28
N ILE A 360 -1.66 -5.81 -1.96
CA ILE A 360 -1.40 -6.83 -0.94
C ILE A 360 -2.39 -8.00 -1.06
N ALA A 361 -3.68 -7.66 -1.19
CA ALA A 361 -4.72 -8.68 -1.29
C ALA A 361 -4.58 -9.49 -2.61
N HIS A 362 -4.25 -8.82 -3.72
CA HIS A 362 -3.99 -9.47 -5.02
C HIS A 362 -2.77 -10.39 -4.97
N ALA A 363 -1.71 -9.97 -4.28
CA ALA A 363 -0.53 -10.79 -4.03
C ALA A 363 -0.84 -12.06 -3.21
N LEU A 364 -1.69 -11.96 -2.18
CA LEU A 364 -2.10 -13.10 -1.37
C LEU A 364 -2.97 -14.10 -2.14
N ASP A 365 -3.88 -13.62 -2.99
CA ASP A 365 -4.71 -14.49 -3.83
C ASP A 365 -3.90 -15.35 -4.81
N ARG A 366 -2.64 -14.97 -5.09
CA ARG A 366 -1.73 -15.80 -5.88
C ARG A 366 -1.48 -17.16 -5.24
N ILE A 367 -1.57 -17.30 -3.91
CA ILE A 367 -1.45 -18.59 -3.22
C ILE A 367 -2.49 -19.58 -3.76
N ASN A 368 -3.73 -19.12 -3.97
CA ASN A 368 -4.82 -19.95 -4.49
C ASN A 368 -4.56 -20.45 -5.91
N SER A 369 -3.70 -19.78 -6.69
CA SER A 369 -3.37 -20.22 -8.06
C SER A 369 -2.51 -21.47 -8.13
N PHE A 370 -1.82 -21.85 -7.04
CA PHE A 370 -0.98 -23.04 -7.00
C PHE A 370 -1.29 -24.02 -5.87
N TRP A 371 -1.85 -23.56 -4.75
CA TRP A 371 -1.96 -24.40 -3.54
C TRP A 371 -2.96 -25.56 -3.68
N HIS A 372 -4.07 -25.32 -4.38
CA HIS A 372 -5.13 -26.30 -4.67
C HIS A 372 -5.31 -26.57 -6.18
N SER A 373 -4.31 -26.21 -6.99
CA SER A 373 -4.44 -26.24 -8.45
C SER A 373 -3.93 -27.56 -9.05
N ASP A 374 -4.70 -28.10 -10.00
CA ASP A 374 -4.31 -29.29 -10.77
C ASP A 374 -3.01 -29.06 -11.57
N ASP A 375 -2.79 -27.81 -12.01
CA ASP A 375 -1.60 -27.44 -12.77
C ASP A 375 -0.30 -27.54 -11.95
N TYR A 376 -0.41 -27.64 -10.64
CA TYR A 376 0.70 -27.60 -9.69
C TYR A 376 0.83 -28.87 -8.86
N ARG A 377 0.25 -30.00 -9.31
CA ARG A 377 0.31 -31.27 -8.59
C ARG A 377 1.69 -31.93 -8.68
N PRO A 378 2.46 -32.01 -7.58
CA PRO A 378 3.76 -32.66 -7.61
C PRO A 378 3.62 -34.15 -7.89
N LEU A 379 4.48 -34.68 -8.77
CA LEU A 379 4.41 -36.05 -9.28
C LEU A 379 3.07 -36.41 -9.95
N ASN A 380 2.29 -35.40 -10.35
CA ASN A 380 0.90 -35.56 -10.79
C ASN A 380 0.02 -36.33 -9.77
N LYS A 381 0.37 -36.26 -8.48
CA LYS A 381 -0.22 -37.11 -7.44
C LYS A 381 -0.88 -36.30 -6.34
N PHE A 382 -0.17 -35.34 -5.76
CA PHE A 382 -0.62 -34.60 -4.58
C PHE A 382 -1.00 -33.17 -4.94
N TYR A 383 -1.91 -32.54 -4.20
CA TYR A 383 -1.98 -31.08 -4.21
C TYR A 383 -0.87 -30.51 -3.33
N ILE A 384 -0.40 -29.30 -3.62
CA ILE A 384 0.59 -28.63 -2.74
C ILE A 384 0.02 -28.47 -1.33
N SER A 385 -1.28 -28.22 -1.20
CA SER A 385 -2.03 -28.13 0.06
C SER A 385 -2.04 -29.40 0.91
N ASP A 386 -1.83 -30.57 0.31
CA ASP A 386 -1.66 -31.80 1.09
C ASP A 386 -0.28 -31.84 1.76
N LEU A 387 0.72 -31.26 1.09
CA LEU A 387 2.15 -31.42 1.39
C LEU A 387 2.72 -30.31 2.26
N VAL A 388 2.28 -29.06 2.03
CA VAL A 388 2.86 -27.85 2.62
C VAL A 388 1.74 -26.99 3.19
N THR A 389 1.74 -26.82 4.50
CA THR A 389 0.69 -26.11 5.27
C THR A 389 1.24 -25.24 6.40
N SER A 390 2.56 -25.23 6.62
CA SER A 390 3.22 -24.26 7.49
C SER A 390 3.32 -22.88 6.83
N GLU A 391 3.30 -21.82 7.62
CA GLU A 391 3.50 -20.44 7.12
C GLU A 391 4.87 -20.30 6.46
N TYR A 392 5.91 -20.90 7.04
CA TYR A 392 7.25 -20.92 6.48
C TYR A 392 7.28 -21.57 5.09
N GLY A 393 6.67 -22.75 4.94
CA GLY A 393 6.61 -23.45 3.67
C GLY A 393 5.83 -22.67 2.61
N ILE A 394 4.65 -22.15 2.95
CA ILE A 394 3.82 -21.35 2.03
C ILE A 394 4.55 -20.09 1.59
N CYS A 395 5.24 -19.41 2.50
CA CYS A 395 6.05 -18.23 2.18
C CYS A 395 7.14 -18.57 1.15
N LEU A 396 7.87 -19.67 1.31
CA LEU A 396 8.90 -20.11 0.36
C LEU A 396 8.31 -20.41 -1.02
N LEU A 397 7.15 -21.07 -1.06
CA LEU A 397 6.48 -21.43 -2.31
C LEU A 397 5.89 -20.21 -3.01
N LEU A 398 5.25 -19.29 -2.29
CA LEU A 398 4.74 -18.04 -2.86
C LEU A 398 5.88 -17.22 -3.46
N ASP A 399 6.99 -17.04 -2.74
CA ASP A 399 8.18 -16.33 -3.21
C ASP A 399 8.76 -16.93 -4.50
N HIS A 400 8.80 -18.27 -4.59
CA HIS A 400 9.24 -18.97 -5.79
C HIS A 400 8.22 -18.87 -6.92
N HIS A 401 6.93 -18.94 -6.62
CA HIS A 401 5.85 -18.82 -7.60
C HIS A 401 5.83 -17.44 -8.25
N VAL A 402 5.99 -16.37 -7.47
CA VAL A 402 6.06 -14.99 -7.97
C VAL A 402 7.23 -14.83 -8.94
N ASN A 403 8.41 -15.40 -8.64
CA ASN A 403 9.58 -15.25 -9.50
C ASN A 403 9.59 -16.20 -10.71
N ARG A 404 9.19 -17.46 -10.52
CA ARG A 404 9.28 -18.56 -11.50
C ARG A 404 8.14 -19.57 -11.30
N PRO A 405 6.90 -19.24 -11.66
CA PRO A 405 5.75 -20.11 -11.41
C PRO A 405 5.89 -21.48 -12.11
N GLY A 406 6.48 -21.49 -13.30
CA GLY A 406 6.76 -22.71 -14.05
C GLY A 406 7.72 -23.72 -13.38
N HIS A 407 8.41 -23.35 -12.30
CA HIS A 407 9.27 -24.28 -11.57
C HIS A 407 8.49 -25.18 -10.59
N LEU A 408 7.35 -24.71 -10.11
CA LEU A 408 6.51 -25.43 -9.15
C LEU A 408 5.42 -26.26 -9.83
N ALA A 409 5.18 -26.04 -11.12
CA ALA A 409 4.08 -26.71 -11.79
C ALA A 409 4.36 -28.19 -12.08
N SER A 410 3.26 -28.92 -12.28
CA SER A 410 3.19 -30.37 -12.44
C SER A 410 4.09 -30.92 -13.55
N TYR A 411 4.58 -32.13 -13.30
CA TYR A 411 5.33 -32.93 -14.28
C TYR A 411 4.53 -33.19 -15.57
N ALA A 412 3.21 -33.32 -15.46
CA ALA A 412 2.31 -33.58 -16.60
C ALA A 412 2.25 -32.42 -17.61
N ILE A 413 2.64 -31.20 -17.20
CA ILE A 413 2.60 -29.99 -18.02
C ILE A 413 3.99 -29.67 -18.60
N GLY A 414 4.93 -30.62 -18.57
CA GLY A 414 6.28 -30.43 -19.10
C GLY A 414 7.12 -29.43 -18.29
N LYS A 415 6.84 -29.30 -16.99
CA LYS A 415 7.47 -28.34 -16.08
C LYS A 415 8.43 -29.00 -15.09
N LYS A 416 9.23 -28.20 -14.36
CA LYS A 416 10.34 -28.72 -13.55
C LYS A 416 9.90 -29.59 -12.37
N ASP A 417 8.69 -29.40 -11.84
CA ASP A 417 8.15 -30.13 -10.69
C ASP A 417 9.17 -30.23 -9.53
N ILE A 418 9.67 -29.07 -9.07
CA ILE A 418 10.72 -29.05 -8.04
C ILE A 418 10.24 -29.67 -6.72
N ILE A 419 8.96 -29.55 -6.39
CA ILE A 419 8.39 -30.19 -5.19
C ILE A 419 8.36 -31.72 -5.35
N GLY A 420 8.04 -32.24 -6.54
CA GLY A 420 8.09 -33.67 -6.82
C GLY A 420 9.51 -34.24 -6.75
N GLN A 421 10.50 -33.48 -7.22
CA GLN A 421 11.91 -33.84 -7.04
C GLN A 421 12.29 -33.86 -5.56
N ALA A 422 11.86 -32.86 -4.78
CA ALA A 422 12.10 -32.80 -3.35
C ALA A 422 11.44 -33.97 -2.60
N LEU A 423 10.21 -34.36 -2.97
CA LEU A 423 9.52 -35.55 -2.42
C LEU A 423 10.32 -36.83 -2.64
N LYS A 424 10.91 -37.01 -3.83
CA LYS A 424 11.76 -38.16 -4.14
C LYS A 424 13.04 -38.15 -3.30
N GLN A 425 13.72 -37.00 -3.23
CA GLN A 425 14.95 -36.85 -2.43
C GLN A 425 14.72 -37.05 -0.94
N ALA A 426 13.57 -36.61 -0.43
CA ALA A 426 13.16 -36.80 0.95
C ALA A 426 12.68 -38.23 1.26
N GLY A 427 12.53 -39.12 0.27
CA GLY A 427 11.94 -40.45 0.48
C GLY A 427 10.45 -40.42 0.80
N LEU A 428 9.76 -39.31 0.52
CA LEU A 428 8.37 -39.06 0.89
C LEU A 428 7.37 -39.33 -0.25
N ALA A 429 7.84 -39.56 -1.47
CA ALA A 429 7.00 -39.72 -2.67
C ALA A 429 5.91 -40.81 -2.58
N ASN A 430 6.16 -41.86 -1.79
CA ASN A 430 5.24 -42.99 -1.60
C ASN A 430 4.49 -42.95 -0.26
N THR A 431 4.69 -41.92 0.56
CA THR A 431 3.98 -41.76 1.84
C THR A 431 2.61 -41.10 1.66
N SER A 432 1.78 -41.12 2.70
CA SER A 432 0.48 -40.45 2.72
C SER A 432 0.60 -39.11 3.44
N PRO A 433 0.42 -37.95 2.77
CA PRO A 433 0.49 -36.64 3.43
C PRO A 433 -0.54 -36.43 4.54
N ALA A 434 -1.63 -37.19 4.51
CA ALA A 434 -2.63 -37.18 5.58
C ALA A 434 -2.07 -37.68 6.93
N SER A 435 -1.01 -38.50 6.92
CA SER A 435 -0.36 -38.97 8.15
C SER A 435 0.84 -38.11 8.57
N TRP A 436 1.14 -37.02 7.86
CA TRP A 436 2.31 -36.19 8.14
C TRP A 436 2.09 -35.27 9.34
N GLY A 437 3.13 -35.12 10.15
CA GLY A 437 3.31 -34.04 11.10
C GLY A 437 4.29 -32.99 10.58
N THR A 438 4.74 -32.12 11.48
CA THR A 438 5.74 -31.07 11.18
C THR A 438 7.07 -31.66 10.69
N THR A 439 7.44 -32.86 11.12
CA THR A 439 8.71 -33.50 10.76
C THR A 439 8.79 -33.80 9.26
N GLU A 440 7.75 -34.39 8.68
CA GLU A 440 7.73 -34.78 7.27
C GLU A 440 7.70 -33.54 6.36
N GLU A 441 6.92 -32.52 6.71
CA GLU A 441 6.91 -31.25 5.97
C GLU A 441 8.30 -30.58 6.02
N ASN A 442 8.96 -30.54 7.19
CA ASN A 442 10.31 -30.00 7.32
C ASN A 442 11.34 -30.80 6.50
N GLN A 443 11.19 -32.13 6.42
CA GLN A 443 12.05 -32.98 5.59
C GLN A 443 11.85 -32.68 4.09
N LEU A 444 10.61 -32.47 3.64
CA LEU A 444 10.32 -32.01 2.29
C LEU A 444 10.95 -30.64 2.01
N LEU A 445 10.77 -29.66 2.91
CA LEU A 445 11.32 -28.32 2.75
C LEU A 445 12.86 -28.30 2.74
N ALA A 446 13.50 -29.15 3.56
CA ALA A 446 14.94 -29.32 3.56
C ALA A 446 15.48 -29.85 2.22
N ALA A 447 14.77 -30.80 1.58
CA ALA A 447 15.11 -31.28 0.24
C ALA A 447 14.79 -30.25 -0.87
N TYR A 448 13.74 -29.44 -0.67
CA TYR A 448 13.32 -28.40 -1.61
C TYR A 448 14.30 -27.23 -1.71
N LEU A 449 14.87 -26.77 -0.58
CA LEU A 449 15.69 -25.55 -0.54
C LEU A 449 16.93 -25.59 -1.46
N PRO A 450 17.73 -26.67 -1.51
CA PRO A 450 18.82 -26.81 -2.47
C PRO A 450 18.36 -26.77 -3.93
N LEU A 451 17.23 -27.42 -4.25
CA LEU A 451 16.67 -27.43 -5.60
C LEU A 451 16.17 -26.04 -6.03
N ARG A 452 15.53 -25.31 -5.12
CA ARG A 452 15.16 -23.90 -5.34
C ARG A 452 16.40 -23.05 -5.59
N ALA A 453 17.45 -23.20 -4.78
CA ALA A 453 18.69 -22.44 -4.93
C ALA A 453 19.45 -22.75 -6.23
N ALA A 454 19.38 -23.99 -6.72
CA ALA A 454 19.96 -24.40 -8.00
C ALA A 454 19.11 -24.03 -9.23
N SER A 455 17.88 -23.53 -9.01
CA SER A 455 16.99 -23.13 -10.10
C SER A 455 17.40 -21.78 -10.71
N SER A 456 16.75 -21.38 -11.80
CA SER A 456 16.94 -20.04 -12.42
C SER A 456 16.17 -18.92 -11.70
N MET A 457 15.75 -19.15 -10.47
CA MET A 457 15.15 -18.12 -9.61
C MET A 457 16.19 -17.09 -9.19
N THR A 458 15.86 -15.80 -9.34
CA THR A 458 16.78 -14.71 -8.97
C THR A 458 17.05 -14.73 -7.46
N HIS A 459 18.32 -14.79 -7.07
CA HIS A 459 18.77 -14.78 -5.66
C HIS A 459 18.04 -15.79 -4.76
N GLY A 460 17.76 -16.99 -5.29
CA GLY A 460 17.00 -18.01 -4.56
C GLY A 460 17.53 -18.23 -3.14
N ARG A 461 18.83 -18.51 -2.98
CA ARG A 461 19.42 -18.78 -1.65
C ARG A 461 19.22 -17.61 -0.67
N GLU A 462 19.54 -16.40 -1.09
CA GLU A 462 19.48 -15.19 -0.25
C GLU A 462 18.03 -14.88 0.15
N ARG A 463 17.08 -15.01 -0.78
CA ARG A 463 15.65 -14.82 -0.52
C ARG A 463 15.09 -15.83 0.48
N ALA A 464 15.50 -17.10 0.41
CA ALA A 464 15.11 -18.11 1.41
C ALA A 464 15.74 -17.82 2.78
N ALA A 465 17.00 -17.38 2.82
CA ALA A 465 17.65 -17.03 4.07
C ALA A 465 16.95 -15.84 4.77
N LYS A 466 16.49 -14.84 4.00
CA LYS A 466 15.65 -13.76 4.53
C LYS A 466 14.36 -14.28 5.15
N ILE A 467 13.62 -15.16 4.46
CA ILE A 467 12.39 -15.77 4.99
C ILE A 467 12.69 -16.58 6.26
N LYS A 468 13.78 -17.35 6.27
CA LYS A 468 14.22 -18.14 7.44
C LYS A 468 14.51 -17.27 8.67
N ASN A 469 15.01 -16.04 8.49
CA ASN A 469 15.21 -15.08 9.59
C ASN A 469 13.89 -14.73 10.31
N TYR A 470 12.77 -14.65 9.59
CA TYR A 470 11.46 -14.43 10.21
C TYR A 470 11.00 -15.65 11.04
N LEU A 471 11.23 -16.87 10.54
CA LEU A 471 11.01 -18.10 11.31
C LEU A 471 11.86 -18.12 12.58
N ASP A 472 13.16 -17.83 12.48
CA ASP A 472 14.09 -17.85 13.61
C ASP A 472 13.77 -16.81 14.68
N LYS A 473 13.09 -15.72 14.31
CA LYS A 473 12.61 -14.68 15.22
C LYS A 473 11.20 -14.94 15.76
N GLY A 474 10.59 -16.10 15.47
CA GLY A 474 9.23 -16.43 15.88
C GLY A 474 8.15 -15.57 15.22
N ARG A 475 8.45 -14.93 14.08
CA ARG A 475 7.49 -14.12 13.30
C ARG A 475 6.78 -14.92 12.20
N LEU A 476 7.25 -16.14 11.95
CA LEU A 476 6.62 -17.17 11.13
C LEU A 476 6.61 -18.46 11.93
N SER A 477 5.58 -19.27 11.75
CA SER A 477 5.56 -20.64 12.25
C SER A 477 5.99 -21.64 11.17
N GLY A 478 6.84 -22.58 11.57
CA GLY A 478 7.22 -23.76 10.78
C GLY A 478 6.35 -24.98 11.11
N GLU A 479 5.36 -24.84 11.99
CA GLU A 479 4.50 -25.97 12.36
C GLU A 479 3.51 -26.30 11.24
N ARG A 480 3.30 -27.59 11.01
CA ARG A 480 2.30 -28.05 10.04
C ARG A 480 0.91 -27.51 10.43
N PHE A 481 0.14 -27.05 9.46
CA PHE A 481 -1.15 -26.37 9.61
C PHE A 481 -1.14 -25.00 10.29
N SER A 482 0.03 -24.38 10.46
CA SER A 482 0.09 -23.03 11.02
C SER A 482 -0.42 -21.97 10.04
N TYR A 483 -0.41 -22.23 8.72
CA TYR A 483 -1.05 -21.35 7.75
C TYR A 483 -2.56 -21.59 7.75
N GLN A 484 -3.30 -20.55 8.13
CA GLN A 484 -4.75 -20.55 8.29
C GLN A 484 -5.32 -19.35 7.54
N PRO A 485 -5.36 -19.40 6.19
CA PRO A 485 -5.81 -18.27 5.40
C PRO A 485 -7.27 -17.96 5.68
N ALA A 486 -7.69 -16.76 5.29
CA ALA A 486 -9.09 -16.38 5.31
C ALA A 486 -9.93 -17.48 4.63
N PRO A 487 -11.01 -17.96 5.28
CA PRO A 487 -11.93 -18.89 4.63
C PRO A 487 -12.31 -18.29 3.28
N ALA A 488 -12.22 -19.07 2.21
CA ALA A 488 -12.69 -18.63 0.91
C ALA A 488 -14.18 -18.33 1.05
N ALA A 489 -14.53 -17.06 1.32
CA ALA A 489 -15.92 -16.63 1.30
C ALA A 489 -16.47 -17.06 -0.06
N VAL A 490 -17.46 -17.95 0.04
CA VAL A 490 -18.17 -18.63 -1.03
C VAL A 490 -18.29 -17.73 -2.26
N GLN A 491 -17.74 -18.22 -3.38
CA GLN A 491 -17.94 -17.79 -4.78
C GLN A 491 -17.10 -16.68 -5.45
N SER A 492 -16.17 -15.94 -4.83
CA SER A 492 -15.45 -14.89 -5.62
C SER A 492 -13.94 -14.76 -5.50
N ARG A 493 -13.24 -15.59 -4.72
CA ARG A 493 -11.78 -15.39 -4.46
C ARG A 493 -10.81 -16.39 -5.11
N SER A 494 -11.30 -17.36 -5.89
CA SER A 494 -10.41 -18.19 -6.73
C SER A 494 -10.11 -17.51 -8.07
N LEU A 495 -8.85 -17.51 -8.49
CA LEU A 495 -8.35 -17.00 -9.78
C LEU A 495 -8.65 -17.99 -10.93
N ASP A 496 -9.92 -18.36 -11.11
CA ASP A 496 -10.44 -19.30 -12.14
C ASP A 496 -10.55 -20.78 -11.68
N ALA A 497 -11.18 -21.04 -10.52
CA ALA A 497 -11.72 -22.39 -10.28
C ALA A 497 -12.94 -22.62 -11.18
N PRO A 498 -13.03 -23.75 -11.92
CA PRO A 498 -14.27 -24.14 -12.57
C PRO A 498 -15.37 -24.28 -11.52
N ALA A 499 -16.56 -23.79 -11.84
CA ALA A 499 -17.75 -24.02 -11.03
C ALA A 499 -17.99 -25.54 -10.92
N GLU A 500 -18.31 -25.98 -9.71
CA GLU A 500 -18.78 -27.33 -9.35
C GLU A 500 -17.70 -28.40 -9.12
N ALA A 501 -17.24 -28.47 -7.88
CA ALA A 501 -17.24 -29.72 -7.10
C ALA A 501 -17.44 -29.35 -5.63
N GLY A 502 -18.57 -29.76 -5.05
CA GLY A 502 -18.86 -29.53 -3.64
C GLY A 502 -17.80 -30.16 -2.76
N TYR A 503 -17.06 -29.35 -2.01
CA TYR A 503 -16.22 -29.82 -0.93
C TYR A 503 -17.01 -29.77 0.38
N GLY A 504 -17.13 -30.92 1.04
CA GLY A 504 -17.64 -30.98 2.41
C GLY A 504 -16.70 -30.24 3.37
N PRO A 505 -17.23 -29.60 4.43
CA PRO A 505 -16.40 -28.90 5.40
C PRO A 505 -15.40 -29.84 6.08
N ILE A 506 -14.18 -29.35 6.25
CA ILE A 506 -13.14 -30.00 7.06
C ILE A 506 -13.71 -30.25 8.47
N ASN A 507 -13.64 -31.50 8.94
CA ASN A 507 -14.16 -31.90 10.23
C ASN A 507 -13.19 -31.48 11.36
N PHE A 508 -13.49 -30.36 12.03
CA PHE A 508 -12.72 -29.84 13.16
C PHE A 508 -12.88 -30.63 14.48
N SER A 509 -13.58 -31.77 14.50
CA SER A 509 -13.85 -32.54 15.73
C SER A 509 -12.60 -33.12 16.41
N GLU A 510 -11.46 -33.21 15.72
CA GLU A 510 -10.19 -33.57 16.37
C GLU A 510 -9.56 -32.42 17.18
N TYR A 511 -9.89 -31.16 16.88
CA TYR A 511 -9.32 -29.98 17.55
C TYR A 511 -9.84 -29.82 18.99
N THR A 512 -11.10 -30.17 19.25
CA THR A 512 -11.72 -30.05 20.57
C THR A 512 -11.30 -31.15 21.55
N ARG A 513 -10.73 -32.26 21.07
CA ARG A 513 -10.36 -33.41 21.92
C ARG A 513 -9.02 -33.24 22.65
N ARG A 514 -8.15 -32.35 22.18
CA ARG A 514 -6.77 -32.18 22.72
C ARG A 514 -6.64 -31.09 23.80
N LYS A 515 -7.71 -30.32 24.09
CA LYS A 515 -7.71 -29.28 25.13
C LYS A 515 -8.14 -29.76 26.53
N ARG A 516 -8.46 -31.05 26.71
CA ARG A 516 -8.90 -31.64 28.01
C ARG A 516 -7.92 -32.65 28.62
N VAL A 517 -6.66 -32.67 28.17
CA VAL A 517 -5.63 -33.53 28.78
C VAL A 517 -4.42 -32.68 29.16
N ARG A 518 -4.67 -31.63 29.95
CA ARG A 518 -3.72 -30.97 30.87
C ARG A 518 -4.55 -30.19 31.89
N ASP A 519 -5.16 -30.94 32.80
CA ASP A 519 -5.29 -30.62 34.22
C ASP A 519 -4.90 -31.90 34.98
#